data_AF-A0A0T7A314-F1
#
_entry.id   AF-A0A0T7A314-F1
#
_cell.length_a   1.000
_cell.length_b   1.000
_cell.length_c   1.000
_cell.angle_alpha   90.00
_cell.angle_beta   90.00
_cell.angle_gamma   90.00
#
_symmetry.space_group_name_H-M   'P 1'
#
loop_
_entity.id
_entity.type
_entity.pdbx_description
1 polymer ?
#
loop_
_entity_poly.entity_id
_entity_poly.type
_entity_poly.pdbx_seq_one_letter_code
_entity_poly.pdbx_strand_id
1 'polypeptide(L)'
;MQSIRSVLFTAAALTITFAAFVLTASLALALAGIAAVVVIGSAIAARLNLRPARATARPAAAAAAHSQREMRIWNDGRGTIIDL
;
A
#
# COMPACT_ATOMS: atom_id res chain seq x y z
N MET A 1 -59.46 5.21 23.87
CA MET A 1 -58.09 5.66 24.24
C MET A 1 -56.99 4.64 23.90
N GLN A 2 -57.29 3.35 23.74
CA GLN A 2 -56.29 2.32 23.46
C GLN A 2 -55.63 2.46 22.08
N SER A 3 -56.39 2.85 21.06
CA SER A 3 -55.91 3.04 19.69
C SER A 3 -54.89 4.17 19.59
N ILE A 4 -55.18 5.33 20.21
CA ILE A 4 -54.26 6.49 20.25
C ILE A 4 -52.95 6.12 20.95
N ARG A 5 -53.02 5.43 22.10
CA ARG A 5 -51.82 4.97 22.81
C ARG A 5 -51.01 4.01 21.93
N SER A 6 -51.65 3.08 21.23
CA SER A 6 -50.95 2.15 20.34
C SER A 6 -50.22 2.88 19.20
N VAL A 7 -50.85 3.87 18.58
CA VAL A 7 -50.27 4.67 17.49
C VAL A 7 -49.05 5.44 17.99
N LEU A 8 -49.13 6.06 19.17
CA LEU A 8 -48.01 6.76 19.79
C LEU A 8 -46.85 5.82 20.12
N PHE A 9 -47.13 4.62 20.64
CA PHE A 9 -46.10 3.61 20.90
C PHE A 9 -45.44 3.11 19.61
N THR A 10 -46.21 2.85 18.56
CA THR A 10 -45.63 2.46 17.27
C THR A 10 -44.80 3.57 16.66
N ALA A 11 -45.25 4.83 16.74
CA ALA A 11 -44.50 5.98 16.25
C ALA A 11 -43.19 6.16 17.03
N ALA A 12 -43.22 6.01 18.36
CA ALA A 12 -42.04 6.07 19.22
C ALA A 12 -41.05 4.92 18.92
N ALA A 13 -41.55 3.70 18.74
CA ALA A 13 -40.70 2.57 18.35
C ALA A 13 -40.04 2.83 16.99
N LEU A 14 -40.81 3.32 16.01
CA LEU A 14 -40.29 3.62 14.68
C LEU A 14 -39.20 4.70 14.73
N THR A 15 -39.41 5.78 15.48
CA THR A 15 -38.43 6.86 15.60
C THR A 15 -37.15 6.38 16.28
N ILE A 16 -37.24 5.56 17.33
CA ILE A 16 -36.07 4.98 18.00
C ILE A 16 -35.30 4.08 17.04
N THR A 17 -35.98 3.18 16.32
CA THR A 17 -35.35 2.30 15.33
C THR A 17 -34.69 3.11 14.21
N PHE A 18 -35.36 4.13 13.71
CA PHE A 18 -34.82 4.99 12.66
C PHE A 18 -33.61 5.79 13.14
N ALA A 19 -33.66 6.32 14.37
CA ALA A 19 -32.53 7.00 14.98
C ALA A 19 -31.32 6.06 15.14
N ALA A 20 -31.54 4.83 15.60
CA ALA A 20 -30.48 3.83 15.70
C ALA A 20 -29.89 3.49 14.32
N PHE A 21 -30.74 3.33 13.29
CA PHE A 21 -30.30 3.07 11.93
C PHE A 21 -29.44 4.20 11.37
N VAL A 22 -29.89 5.46 11.50
CA VAL A 22 -29.14 6.64 11.06
C VAL A 22 -27.80 6.75 11.81
N LEU A 23 -27.78 6.48 13.12
CA LEU A 23 -26.56 6.47 13.90
C LEU A 23 -25.56 5.42 13.39
N THR A 24 -26.03 4.18 13.18
CA THR A 24 -25.18 3.11 12.64
C THR A 24 -24.67 3.44 11.23
N ALA A 25 -25.54 3.96 10.37
CA ALA A 25 -25.16 4.38 9.02
C ALA A 25 -24.12 5.51 9.04
N SER A 26 -24.29 6.50 9.92
CA SER A 26 -23.34 7.61 10.12
C SER A 26 -21.97 7.09 10.58
N LEU A 27 -21.96 6.17 11.56
CA LEU A 27 -20.72 5.58 12.05
C LEU A 27 -20.00 4.77 10.96
N ALA A 28 -20.74 3.97 10.19
CA ALA A 28 -20.18 3.23 9.07
C ALA A 28 -19.62 4.17 8.00
N LEU A 29 -20.34 5.25 7.68
CA LEU A 29 -19.90 6.26 6.72
C LEU A 29 -18.64 6.99 7.20
N ALA A 30 -18.54 7.32 8.49
CA ALA A 30 -17.36 7.94 9.07
C ALA A 30 -16.13 7.02 8.94
N LEU A 31 -16.28 5.74 9.29
CA LEU A 31 -15.20 4.75 9.15
C LEU A 31 -14.79 4.55 7.68
N ALA A 32 -15.76 4.46 6.78
CA ALA A 32 -15.51 4.36 5.34
C ALA A 32 -14.79 5.61 4.81
N GLY A 33 -15.16 6.80 5.28
CA GLY A 33 -14.50 8.05 4.94
C GLY A 33 -13.04 8.09 5.39
N ILE A 34 -12.76 7.70 6.64
CA ILE A 34 -11.39 7.61 7.16
C ILE A 34 -10.57 6.62 6.33
N ALA A 35 -11.11 5.43 6.07
CA ALA A 35 -10.44 4.42 5.25
C ALA A 35 -10.16 4.95 3.83
N ALA A 36 -11.11 5.64 3.21
CA ALA A 36 -10.93 6.24 1.89
C ALA A 36 -9.80 7.28 1.89
N VAL A 37 -9.75 8.17 2.89
CA VAL A 37 -8.66 9.16 3.02
C VAL A 37 -7.31 8.47 3.20
N VAL A 38 -7.23 7.42 4.03
CA VAL A 38 -5.99 6.65 4.22
C VAL A 38 -5.54 5.98 2.92
N VAL A 39 -6.46 5.35 2.19
CA VAL A 39 -6.16 4.69 0.91
C VAL A 39 -5.66 5.71 -0.11
N ILE A 40 -6.37 6.83 -0.27
CA ILE A 40 -5.98 7.90 -1.21
C ILE A 40 -4.63 8.50 -0.79
N GLY A 41 -4.45 8.84 0.48
CA GLY A 41 -3.21 9.39 1.02
C GLY A 41 -2.03 8.44 0.85
N SER A 42 -2.23 7.14 1.12
CA SER A 42 -1.20 6.11 0.91
C SER A 42 -0.87 5.91 -0.56
N ALA A 43 -1.86 5.96 -1.47
CA ALA A 43 -1.63 5.86 -2.90
C ALA A 43 -0.85 7.07 -3.44
N ILE A 44 -1.16 8.28 -2.96
CA ILE A 44 -0.39 9.49 -3.28
C ILE A 44 1.02 9.37 -2.71
N ALA A 45 1.15 9.01 -1.43
CA ALA A 45 2.45 8.81 -0.78
C ALA A 45 3.29 7.76 -1.51
N ALA A 46 2.70 6.66 -1.98
CA ALA A 46 3.42 5.64 -2.75
C ALA A 46 3.86 6.14 -4.14
N ARG A 47 3.07 7.02 -4.77
CA ARG A 47 3.46 7.66 -6.05
C ARG A 47 4.56 8.70 -5.86
N LEU A 48 4.54 9.45 -4.76
CA LEU A 48 5.54 10.46 -4.43
C LEU A 48 6.82 9.86 -3.87
N ASN A 49 6.72 8.74 -3.13
CA ASN A 49 7.83 7.86 -2.82
C ASN A 49 8.20 7.07 -4.08
N LEU A 50 8.65 7.79 -5.12
CA LEU A 50 9.54 7.24 -6.13
C LEU A 50 10.56 6.40 -5.37
N ARG A 51 10.54 5.08 -5.60
CA ARG A 51 11.48 4.11 -5.04
C ARG A 51 12.84 4.79 -4.86
N PRO A 52 13.54 4.61 -3.73
CA PRO A 52 14.94 4.98 -3.67
C PRO A 52 15.64 4.22 -4.81
N ALA A 53 15.83 4.88 -5.94
CA ALA A 53 16.73 4.42 -6.97
C ALA A 53 18.05 4.38 -6.23
N ARG A 54 18.58 3.18 -6.02
CA ARG A 54 19.95 3.02 -5.57
C ARG A 54 20.79 3.78 -6.58
N ALA A 55 21.12 5.03 -6.26
CA ALA A 55 22.15 5.78 -6.93
C ALA A 55 23.46 5.11 -6.49
N THR A 56 23.76 3.98 -7.11
CA THR A 56 25.12 3.47 -7.08
C THR A 56 25.92 4.47 -7.90
N ALA A 57 26.48 5.47 -7.23
CA ALA A 57 27.62 6.20 -7.78
C ALA A 57 28.71 5.15 -7.96
N ARG A 58 28.81 4.59 -9.16
CA ARG A 58 29.94 3.74 -9.53
C ARG A 58 31.14 4.68 -9.53
N PRO A 59 32.09 4.57 -8.59
CA PRO A 59 33.27 5.42 -8.63
C PRO A 59 33.94 5.17 -10.00
N ALA A 60 34.39 6.22 -10.67
CA ALA A 60 35.04 6.09 -11.99
C ALA A 60 36.23 5.11 -11.96
N ALA A 61 36.84 4.90 -10.77
CA ALA A 61 37.83 3.86 -10.52
C ALA A 61 37.29 2.42 -10.67
N ALA A 62 36.00 2.17 -10.36
CA ALA A 62 35.34 0.87 -10.55
C ALA A 62 34.85 0.63 -11.99
N ALA A 63 34.81 1.65 -12.86
CA ALA A 63 34.64 1.46 -14.30
C ALA A 63 35.96 1.04 -14.96
N ALA A 64 37.09 1.60 -14.50
CA ALA A 64 38.42 1.13 -14.87
C ALA A 64 38.75 -0.27 -14.30
N ALA A 65 38.30 -0.60 -13.08
CA ALA A 65 38.53 -1.93 -12.50
C ALA A 65 37.62 -3.06 -13.06
N HIS A 66 36.54 -2.74 -13.80
CA HIS A 66 35.76 -3.74 -14.55
C HIS A 66 36.22 -3.92 -16.00
N SER A 67 37.09 -3.04 -16.49
CA SER A 67 37.84 -3.28 -17.73
C SER A 67 39.12 -4.07 -17.47
N GLN A 68 39.45 -4.33 -16.20
CA GLN A 68 40.37 -5.38 -15.81
C GLN A 68 39.62 -6.73 -15.93
N ARG A 69 39.50 -7.15 -17.18
CA ARG A 69 39.20 -8.50 -17.70
C ARG A 69 39.09 -9.53 -16.59
N GLU A 70 37.88 -10.07 -16.41
CA GLU A 70 37.62 -11.22 -15.54
C GLU A 70 38.60 -12.32 -15.96
N MET A 71 39.67 -12.51 -15.16
CA MET A 71 40.74 -13.46 -15.48
C MET A 71 40.12 -14.84 -15.54
N ARG A 72 39.92 -15.34 -16.76
CA ARG A 72 39.20 -16.59 -17.00
C ARG A 72 40.23 -17.70 -17.14
N ILE A 73 40.18 -18.62 -16.19
CA ILE A 73 41.04 -19.79 -16.14
C ILE A 73 40.19 -21.01 -16.38
N TRP A 74 40.48 -21.75 -17.45
CA TRP A 74 39.87 -23.05 -17.68
C TRP A 74 40.89 -24.03 -18.26
N ASN A 75 40.60 -25.33 -18.08
CA ASN A 75 41.41 -26.41 -18.61
C ASN A 75 40.64 -27.08 -19.74
N ASP A 76 41.23 -27.18 -20.93
CA ASP A 76 40.61 -27.75 -22.13
C ASP A 76 40.90 -29.26 -22.30
N GLY A 77 41.49 -29.90 -21.28
CA GLY A 77 41.93 -31.30 -21.30
C GLY A 77 43.30 -31.51 -21.94
N ARG A 78 43.92 -30.47 -22.52
CA ARG A 78 45.30 -30.47 -23.03
C ARG A 78 46.20 -29.50 -22.27
N GLY A 79 45.63 -28.54 -21.56
CA GLY A 79 46.34 -27.64 -20.67
C GLY A 79 45.43 -26.59 -20.04
N THR A 80 45.99 -25.79 -19.13
CA THR A 80 45.27 -24.68 -18.48
C THR A 80 45.50 -23.39 -19.27
N ILE A 81 44.42 -22.72 -19.64
CA ILE A 81 44.41 -21.44 -20.35
C ILE A 81 44.05 -20.33 -19.37
N ILE A 82 44.79 -19.22 -19.43
CA ILE A 82 44.56 -18.02 -18.62
C ILE A 82 44.34 -16.85 -19.59
N ASP A 83 43.13 -16.31 -19.61
CA ASP A 83 42.78 -15.10 -20.38
C ASP A 83 42.81 -13.88 -19.45
N LEU A 84 43.72 -12.94 -19.73
CA LEU A 84 44.08 -11.77 -18.90
C LEU A 84 43.77 -10.46 -19.60
#